data_AF-A0A9Q0B4M2-F1
#
_entry.id   AF-A0A9Q0B4M2-F1
#
_cell.length_a   1.000
_cell.length_b   1.000
_cell.length_c   1.000
_cell.angle_alpha   90.00
_cell.angle_beta   90.00
_cell.angle_gamma   90.00
#
_symmetry.space_group_name_H-M   'P 1'
#
loop_
_entity.id
_entity.type
_entity.pdbx_description
1 polymer ?
#
loop_
_entity_poly.entity_id
_entity_poly.type
_entity_poly.pdbx_seq_one_letter_code
_entity_poly.pdbx_strand_id
1 'polypeptide(L)'
;MAEPENDSGDSHLPEIETTDVHESQTAATKSAPHPQPQSAFFSSLPLEIRQNIYSHLWQAAGSIQHVYKSSASALAPLSHCPCIADLDAEDVREDELSRVLNTPAADPATLQDGVGPGSEEEREAIQNWRFRIVSSWCNHWKCEEEPPILRELQQLSLGDGDEGEKTGETSKDKRRQILVKEFSPFLATLLTCKRMREEAIDSIYNDTTFSFINTEALTRFLDTTPTASLARIKRLHFTWRAPIETYMDREADEVLAERIKWVDTWTAAADKLPRLQELRIWAYPYYARYPTPFEEWFEPLHLFGRLKMPPSRFHVSLRWFQNSLPEMDTGPLDFLEAAPFGYEMVPPCQENPLHFHWRRLIELGPDEPRVPVTRRQRKRRYVGRAL
;
A
#
# COMPACT_ATOMS: atom_id res chain seq x y z
N MET A 1 49.60 50.90 -18.85
CA MET A 1 49.84 52.22 -18.23
C MET A 1 49.51 52.09 -16.75
N ALA A 2 50.53 52.33 -15.92
CA ALA A 2 50.52 52.62 -14.48
C ALA A 2 49.90 51.59 -13.49
N GLU A 3 50.79 50.95 -12.72
CA GLU A 3 50.55 50.47 -11.35
C GLU A 3 50.44 51.67 -10.35
N PRO A 4 50.17 51.46 -9.04
CA PRO A 4 51.19 50.95 -8.12
C PRO A 4 50.74 50.01 -6.99
N GLU A 5 51.77 49.39 -6.43
CA GLU A 5 51.93 48.55 -5.24
C GLU A 5 51.36 49.15 -3.93
N ASN A 6 51.06 48.28 -2.94
CA ASN A 6 51.53 48.57 -1.59
C ASN A 6 51.66 47.33 -0.69
N ASP A 7 52.51 47.55 0.30
CA ASP A 7 53.39 46.63 0.99
C ASP A 7 52.86 46.15 2.37
N SER A 8 53.55 45.13 2.84
CA SER A 8 53.59 44.38 4.09
C SER A 8 53.19 45.02 5.43
N GLY A 9 52.89 44.13 6.39
CA GLY A 9 52.71 44.44 7.82
C GLY A 9 52.64 43.19 8.69
N ASP A 10 53.81 42.67 9.05
CA ASP A 10 54.07 41.58 10.01
C ASP A 10 53.86 42.07 11.46
N SER A 11 53.41 41.19 12.36
CA SER A 11 53.31 41.47 13.81
C SER A 11 53.35 40.18 14.63
N HIS A 12 54.47 40.02 15.33
CA HIS A 12 54.84 38.91 16.22
C HIS A 12 54.36 39.12 17.68
N LEU A 13 53.80 38.05 18.28
CA LEU A 13 53.89 37.57 19.70
C LEU A 13 53.23 38.38 20.86
N PRO A 14 52.88 37.75 22.02
CA PRO A 14 53.47 36.52 22.59
C PRO A 14 52.51 35.46 23.19
N GLU A 15 53.18 34.36 23.55
CA GLU A 15 52.78 33.17 24.31
C GLU A 15 52.06 33.46 25.63
N ILE A 16 51.08 32.60 25.96
CA ILE A 16 50.73 32.29 27.35
C ILE A 16 50.71 30.76 27.47
N GLU A 17 51.75 30.25 28.14
CA GLU A 17 51.78 28.93 28.75
C GLU A 17 50.63 28.80 29.76
N THR A 18 49.84 27.73 29.65
CA THR A 18 49.19 27.12 30.81
C THR A 18 49.47 25.63 30.77
N THR A 19 50.18 25.19 31.80
CA THR A 19 50.58 23.83 32.08
C THR A 19 49.44 23.00 32.67
N ASP A 20 49.44 21.72 32.29
CA ASP A 20 48.94 20.53 32.99
C ASP A 20 47.48 20.50 33.50
N VAL A 21 46.70 19.51 33.03
CA VAL A 21 46.45 18.28 33.79
C VAL A 21 46.03 17.16 32.83
N HIS A 22 46.76 16.05 32.96
CA HIS A 22 46.51 14.71 32.46
C HIS A 22 45.05 14.26 32.65
N GLU A 23 44.32 14.02 31.56
CA GLU A 23 43.29 12.98 31.55
C GLU A 23 43.37 12.24 30.21
N SER A 24 44.06 11.09 30.25
CA SER A 24 44.16 10.15 29.12
C SER A 24 42.80 9.51 28.86
N GLN A 25 41.91 10.26 28.21
CA GLN A 25 40.80 9.67 27.48
C GLN A 25 41.40 9.14 26.18
N THR A 26 41.57 7.83 26.10
CA THR A 26 41.76 7.11 24.84
C THR A 26 40.61 7.50 23.91
N ALA A 27 40.86 8.50 23.07
CA ALA A 27 40.06 8.77 21.91
C ALA A 27 40.12 7.50 21.07
N ALA A 28 39.09 6.65 21.18
CA ALA A 28 38.84 5.58 20.26
C ALA A 28 38.72 6.25 18.89
N THR A 29 39.81 6.23 18.13
CA THR A 29 39.85 6.64 16.74
C THR A 29 38.72 5.90 16.07
N LYS A 30 37.64 6.61 15.72
CA LYS A 30 36.55 6.04 14.91
C LYS A 30 37.24 5.46 13.68
N SER A 31 37.35 4.13 13.63
CA SER A 31 37.96 3.43 12.51
C SER A 31 37.29 3.95 11.25
N ALA A 32 38.09 4.40 10.27
CA ALA A 32 37.56 4.84 8.99
C ALA A 32 36.59 3.75 8.47
N PRO A 33 35.39 4.14 8.00
CA PRO A 33 34.40 3.17 7.55
C PRO A 33 35.04 2.26 6.51
N HIS A 34 34.91 0.94 6.70
CA HIS A 34 35.48 -0.02 5.77
C HIS A 34 34.96 0.24 4.35
N PRO A 35 35.85 0.30 3.34
CA PRO A 35 35.43 0.54 1.97
C PRO A 35 34.54 -0.62 1.53
N GLN A 36 33.30 -0.30 1.14
CA GLN A 36 32.28 -1.28 0.74
C GLN A 36 32.77 -2.35 -0.25
N PRO A 37 33.64 -2.05 -1.25
CA PRO A 37 34.16 -3.07 -2.16
C PRO A 37 34.91 -4.23 -1.49
N GLN A 38 35.39 -4.06 -0.26
CA GLN A 38 36.12 -5.09 0.48
C GLN A 38 35.20 -6.03 1.28
N SER A 39 33.88 -5.78 1.32
CA SER A 39 32.97 -6.74 1.97
C SER A 39 33.00 -8.09 1.23
N ALA A 40 32.96 -9.18 1.99
CA ALA A 40 32.94 -10.53 1.42
C ALA A 40 31.83 -10.73 0.39
N PHE A 41 30.68 -10.08 0.58
CA PHE A 41 29.56 -10.13 -0.37
C PHE A 41 29.93 -9.57 -1.74
N PHE A 42 30.62 -8.42 -1.79
CA PHE A 42 31.00 -7.77 -3.05
C PHE A 42 32.28 -8.30 -3.66
N SER A 43 33.20 -8.84 -2.86
CA SER A 43 34.48 -9.38 -3.33
C SER A 43 34.40 -10.85 -3.74
N SER A 44 33.51 -11.64 -3.11
CA SER A 44 33.43 -13.10 -3.35
C SER A 44 32.40 -13.50 -4.41
N LEU A 45 31.35 -12.69 -4.60
CA LEU A 45 30.29 -12.99 -5.57
C LEU A 45 30.45 -12.07 -6.79
N PRO A 46 30.39 -12.58 -8.03
CA PRO A 46 30.28 -11.74 -9.24
C PRO A 46 29.00 -10.92 -9.26
N LEU A 47 28.96 -9.84 -10.07
CA LEU A 47 27.80 -8.94 -10.16
C LEU A 47 26.53 -9.71 -10.57
N GLU A 48 26.65 -10.63 -11.50
CA GLU A 48 25.56 -11.44 -12.04
C GLU A 48 24.90 -12.29 -10.95
N ILE A 49 25.71 -12.88 -10.07
CA ILE A 49 25.19 -13.66 -8.93
C ILE A 49 24.50 -12.74 -7.91
N ARG A 50 25.05 -11.54 -7.66
CA ARG A 50 24.40 -10.56 -6.77
C ARG A 50 23.07 -10.06 -7.35
N GLN A 51 22.99 -9.82 -8.65
CA GLN A 51 21.74 -9.48 -9.34
C GLN A 51 20.70 -10.60 -9.23
N ASN A 52 21.10 -11.86 -9.42
CA ASN A 52 20.22 -13.00 -9.19
C ASN A 52 19.72 -13.07 -7.74
N ILE A 53 20.59 -12.78 -6.76
CA ILE A 53 20.19 -12.69 -5.35
C ILE A 53 19.13 -11.60 -5.15
N TYR A 54 19.32 -10.40 -5.71
CA TYR A 54 18.32 -9.33 -5.62
C TYR A 54 16.98 -9.75 -6.22
N SER A 55 16.96 -10.31 -7.43
CA SER A 55 15.73 -10.80 -8.06
C SER A 55 15.03 -11.88 -7.23
N HIS A 56 15.78 -12.80 -6.61
CA HIS A 56 15.20 -13.79 -5.69
C HIS A 56 14.64 -13.15 -4.42
N LEU A 57 15.28 -12.11 -3.87
CA LEU A 57 14.76 -11.39 -2.72
C LEU A 57 13.44 -10.68 -3.05
N TRP A 58 13.30 -10.13 -4.26
CA TRP A 58 12.04 -9.52 -4.71
C TRP A 58 10.92 -10.54 -4.84
N GLN A 59 11.22 -11.72 -5.41
CA GLN A 59 10.27 -12.82 -5.48
C GLN A 59 9.85 -13.32 -4.09
N ALA A 60 10.81 -13.50 -3.18
CA ALA A 60 10.57 -13.95 -1.82
C ALA A 60 9.79 -12.92 -0.99
N ALA A 61 9.99 -11.62 -1.25
CA ALA A 61 9.21 -10.55 -0.64
C ALA A 61 7.77 -10.45 -1.17
N GLY A 62 7.45 -11.16 -2.26
CA GLY A 62 6.22 -11.05 -3.04
C GLY A 62 6.45 -10.28 -4.34
N SER A 63 6.14 -10.90 -5.47
CA SER A 63 6.33 -10.30 -6.81
C SER A 63 5.41 -9.11 -7.08
N ILE A 64 4.32 -8.98 -6.32
CA ILE A 64 3.37 -7.88 -6.39
C ILE A 64 3.40 -7.15 -5.05
N GLN A 65 3.70 -5.86 -5.09
CA GLN A 65 3.79 -5.02 -3.90
C GLN A 65 2.72 -3.93 -3.96
N HIS A 66 1.87 -3.91 -2.95
CA HIS A 66 0.98 -2.79 -2.72
C HIS A 66 1.77 -1.56 -2.35
N VAL A 67 1.46 -0.42 -2.95
CA VAL A 67 1.93 0.90 -2.55
C VAL A 67 0.73 1.72 -2.12
N TYR A 68 0.76 2.21 -0.88
CA TYR A 68 -0.38 2.90 -0.27
C TYR A 68 0.06 4.01 0.68
N LYS A 69 -0.81 4.99 0.92
CA LYS A 69 -0.60 6.00 1.98
C LYS A 69 -0.81 5.37 3.36
N SER A 70 0.18 5.51 4.24
CA SER A 70 0.12 4.98 5.61
C SER A 70 -0.99 5.58 6.47
N SER A 71 -1.44 6.80 6.17
CA SER A 71 -2.57 7.45 6.82
C SER A 71 -3.35 8.36 5.85
N ALA A 72 -4.52 8.87 6.28
CA ALA A 72 -5.30 9.82 5.50
C ALA A 72 -4.61 11.19 5.31
N SER A 73 -3.61 11.51 6.15
CA SER A 73 -2.88 12.78 6.06
C SER A 73 -2.26 12.99 4.67
N ALA A 74 -2.37 14.21 4.14
CA ALA A 74 -1.70 14.60 2.90
C ALA A 74 -0.17 14.39 2.97
N LEU A 75 0.42 14.47 4.17
CA LEU A 75 1.85 14.28 4.40
C LEU A 75 2.23 12.82 4.67
N ALA A 76 1.27 11.91 4.79
CA ALA A 76 1.52 10.51 5.12
C ALA A 76 2.52 9.86 4.15
N PRO A 77 3.59 9.22 4.64
CA PRO A 77 4.53 8.54 3.76
C PRO A 77 3.83 7.39 3.02
N LEU A 78 4.34 7.10 1.82
CA LEU A 78 4.02 5.87 1.13
C LEU A 78 4.60 4.69 1.91
N SER A 79 3.83 3.63 1.99
CA SER A 79 4.17 2.36 2.62
C SER A 79 3.91 1.24 1.61
N HIS A 80 4.37 0.04 1.93
CA HIS A 80 4.16 -1.12 1.10
C HIS A 80 3.84 -2.39 1.90
N CYS A 81 3.23 -3.35 1.23
CA CYS A 81 3.12 -4.74 1.68
C CYS A 81 2.99 -5.67 0.46
N PRO A 82 3.37 -6.95 0.57
CA PRO A 82 3.08 -7.90 -0.49
C PRO A 82 1.56 -8.04 -0.71
N CYS A 83 1.16 -8.17 -1.97
CA CYS A 83 -0.19 -8.63 -2.28
C CYS A 83 -0.28 -10.14 -1.97
N ILE A 84 -1.23 -10.48 -1.12
CA ILE A 84 -1.58 -11.88 -0.79
C ILE A 84 -2.97 -12.26 -1.29
N ALA A 85 -3.66 -11.33 -1.93
CA ALA A 85 -4.96 -11.57 -2.54
C ALA A 85 -4.77 -12.16 -3.94
N ASP A 86 -5.69 -13.05 -4.30
CA ASP A 86 -5.91 -13.39 -5.70
C ASP A 86 -6.68 -12.23 -6.35
N LEU A 87 -6.06 -11.61 -7.35
CA LEU A 87 -6.56 -10.41 -8.02
C LEU A 87 -7.80 -10.70 -8.86
N ASP A 88 -7.83 -11.88 -9.45
CA ASP A 88 -8.86 -12.29 -10.40
C ASP A 88 -10.00 -13.04 -9.69
N ALA A 89 -9.82 -13.41 -8.41
CA ALA A 89 -10.86 -14.00 -7.58
C ALA A 89 -12.10 -13.10 -7.43
N GLU A 90 -13.24 -13.76 -7.24
CA GLU A 90 -14.52 -13.11 -6.96
C GLU A 90 -14.48 -12.33 -5.65
N ASP A 91 -15.19 -11.20 -5.62
CA ASP A 91 -15.29 -10.37 -4.44
C ASP A 91 -16.35 -10.91 -3.47
N VAL A 92 -15.91 -11.77 -2.55
CA VAL A 92 -16.77 -12.47 -1.59
C VAL A 92 -17.30 -11.57 -0.46
N ARG A 93 -16.97 -10.27 -0.42
CA ARG A 93 -17.31 -9.42 0.74
C ARG A 93 -18.82 -9.33 0.97
N GLU A 94 -19.60 -9.17 -0.10
CA GLU A 94 -21.07 -9.07 -0.01
C GLU A 94 -21.71 -10.38 0.47
N ASP A 95 -21.24 -11.52 -0.05
CA ASP A 95 -21.71 -12.84 0.31
C ASP A 95 -21.42 -13.16 1.78
N GLU A 96 -20.21 -12.83 2.24
CA GLU A 96 -19.79 -13.07 3.61
C GLU A 96 -20.53 -12.17 4.61
N LEU A 97 -20.72 -10.89 4.29
CA LEU A 97 -21.56 -10.02 5.11
C LEU A 97 -23.00 -10.55 5.17
N SER A 98 -23.57 -10.96 4.04
CA SER A 98 -24.91 -11.54 3.97
C SER A 98 -25.01 -12.83 4.79
N ARG A 99 -23.99 -13.70 4.73
CA ARG A 99 -23.92 -14.92 5.53
C ARG A 99 -23.92 -14.63 7.03
N VAL A 100 -23.11 -13.67 7.47
CA VAL A 100 -23.05 -13.29 8.89
C VAL A 100 -24.37 -12.67 9.35
N LEU A 101 -25.00 -11.81 8.54
CA LEU A 101 -26.29 -11.19 8.89
C LEU A 101 -27.46 -12.19 8.92
N ASN A 102 -27.41 -13.24 8.11
CA ASN A 102 -28.44 -14.27 8.02
C ASN A 102 -28.15 -15.49 8.91
N THR A 103 -27.10 -15.44 9.75
CA THR A 103 -26.78 -16.54 10.67
C THR A 103 -27.93 -16.67 11.67
N PRO A 104 -28.65 -17.81 11.70
CA PRO A 104 -29.77 -17.98 12.61
C PRO A 104 -29.32 -17.89 14.06
N ALA A 105 -30.24 -17.47 14.90
CA ALA A 105 -30.08 -17.53 16.34
C ALA A 105 -29.76 -18.96 16.80
N ALA A 106 -28.49 -19.27 17.07
CA ALA A 106 -28.12 -20.51 17.72
C ALA A 106 -28.77 -20.58 19.10
N ASP A 107 -29.33 -21.75 19.44
CA ASP A 107 -29.89 -22.00 20.77
C ASP A 107 -28.78 -21.81 21.82
N PRO A 108 -28.89 -20.85 22.76
CA PRO A 108 -27.89 -20.58 23.78
C PRO A 108 -27.47 -21.81 24.58
N ALA A 109 -28.32 -22.84 24.64
CA ALA A 109 -28.04 -24.11 25.33
C ALA A 109 -27.05 -25.04 24.59
N THR A 110 -26.71 -24.76 23.33
CA THR A 110 -25.92 -25.67 22.47
C THR A 110 -24.50 -25.21 22.15
N LEU A 111 -24.14 -23.96 22.50
CA LEU A 111 -22.82 -23.41 22.18
C LEU A 111 -21.95 -23.30 23.42
N GLN A 112 -21.09 -24.31 23.58
CA GLN A 112 -20.03 -24.27 24.58
C GLN A 112 -18.87 -23.33 24.16
N ASP A 113 -18.81 -22.91 22.87
CA ASP A 113 -17.74 -22.05 22.30
C ASP A 113 -18.18 -21.23 21.04
N GLY A 114 -19.47 -20.97 20.81
CA GLY A 114 -19.95 -20.37 19.55
C GLY A 114 -20.48 -18.93 19.64
N VAL A 115 -20.38 -18.23 18.51
CA VAL A 115 -20.93 -16.89 18.26
C VAL A 115 -22.46 -16.96 18.22
N GLY A 116 -23.12 -16.60 19.31
CA GLY A 116 -24.59 -16.59 19.40
C GLY A 116 -25.23 -15.29 18.87
N PRO A 117 -26.54 -15.30 18.56
CA PRO A 117 -27.31 -14.11 18.20
C PRO A 117 -27.29 -13.06 19.32
N GLY A 118 -26.99 -11.82 18.99
CA GLY A 118 -26.85 -10.71 19.93
C GLY A 118 -25.57 -10.73 20.76
N SER A 119 -24.66 -11.69 20.53
CA SER A 119 -23.37 -11.77 21.22
C SER A 119 -22.44 -10.61 20.83
N GLU A 120 -21.45 -10.33 21.67
CA GLU A 120 -20.42 -9.33 21.34
C GLU A 120 -19.59 -9.79 20.14
N GLU A 121 -19.33 -11.09 20.03
CA GLU A 121 -18.59 -11.71 18.93
C GLU A 121 -19.34 -11.58 17.60
N GLU A 122 -20.66 -11.75 17.58
CA GLU A 122 -21.47 -11.57 16.37
C GLU A 122 -21.47 -10.10 15.95
N ARG A 123 -21.68 -9.19 16.90
CA ARG A 123 -21.61 -7.75 16.63
C ARG A 123 -20.24 -7.35 16.10
N GLU A 124 -19.16 -7.90 16.64
CA GLU A 124 -17.80 -7.67 16.14
C GLU A 124 -17.61 -8.26 14.73
N ALA A 125 -18.11 -9.47 14.46
CA ALA A 125 -18.03 -10.10 13.15
C ALA A 125 -18.79 -9.29 12.09
N ILE A 126 -20.03 -8.88 12.37
CA ILE A 126 -20.83 -8.00 11.52
C ILE A 126 -20.07 -6.71 11.26
N GLN A 127 -19.56 -6.07 12.31
CA GLN A 127 -18.85 -4.80 12.17
C GLN A 127 -17.56 -4.95 11.35
N ASN A 128 -16.82 -6.05 11.52
CA ASN A 128 -15.62 -6.35 10.74
C ASN A 128 -15.94 -6.50 9.24
N TRP A 129 -17.01 -7.22 8.89
CA TRP A 129 -17.45 -7.34 7.50
C TRP A 129 -17.98 -6.03 6.92
N ARG A 130 -18.72 -5.24 7.71
CA ARG A 130 -19.12 -3.87 7.32
C ARG A 130 -17.90 -3.03 6.93
N PHE A 131 -16.82 -3.07 7.72
CA PHE A 131 -15.57 -2.37 7.40
C PHE A 131 -14.90 -2.88 6.12
N ARG A 132 -14.90 -4.20 5.89
CA ARG A 132 -14.32 -4.78 4.67
C ARG A 132 -15.06 -4.32 3.42
N ILE A 133 -16.40 -4.24 3.46
CA ILE A 133 -17.20 -3.73 2.32
C ILE A 133 -16.80 -2.31 1.97
N VAL A 134 -16.67 -1.44 2.99
CA VAL A 134 -16.35 -0.03 2.78
C VAL A 134 -14.86 0.25 2.71
N SER A 135 -14.00 -0.78 2.64
CA SER A 135 -12.57 -0.60 2.47
C SER A 135 -12.23 -0.15 1.04
N SER A 136 -11.26 0.75 0.91
CA SER A 136 -10.66 1.09 -0.39
C SER A 136 -9.83 -0.06 -0.99
N TRP A 137 -9.49 -1.07 -0.19
CA TRP A 137 -8.76 -2.25 -0.65
C TRP A 137 -9.64 -3.23 -1.44
N CYS A 138 -10.96 -3.07 -1.44
CA CYS A 138 -11.88 -3.92 -2.20
C CYS A 138 -11.66 -5.42 -1.92
N ASN A 139 -11.52 -6.26 -2.95
CA ASN A 139 -11.20 -7.69 -2.79
C ASN A 139 -9.82 -7.95 -2.12
N HIS A 140 -8.96 -6.93 -2.01
CA HIS A 140 -7.69 -6.98 -1.27
C HIS A 140 -7.82 -6.66 0.22
N TRP A 141 -9.02 -6.70 0.81
CA TRP A 141 -9.21 -6.46 2.24
C TRP A 141 -8.30 -7.34 3.12
N LYS A 142 -7.93 -8.55 2.67
CA LYS A 142 -6.94 -9.40 3.37
C LYS A 142 -5.56 -8.74 3.44
N CYS A 143 -5.12 -8.12 2.35
CA CYS A 143 -3.87 -7.35 2.31
C CYS A 143 -3.95 -6.14 3.26
N GLU A 144 -5.12 -5.52 3.44
CA GLU A 144 -5.29 -4.46 4.44
C GLU A 144 -5.15 -5.00 5.86
N GLU A 145 -5.73 -6.17 6.14
CA GLU A 145 -5.81 -6.74 7.49
C GLU A 145 -4.53 -7.40 7.95
N GLU A 146 -3.73 -7.92 7.02
CA GLU A 146 -2.43 -8.47 7.34
C GLU A 146 -1.59 -7.38 8.02
N PRO A 147 -1.22 -7.55 9.29
CA PRO A 147 -0.31 -6.60 9.90
C PRO A 147 0.96 -6.55 9.05
N PRO A 148 1.65 -5.39 8.92
CA PRO A 148 3.08 -5.46 8.62
C PRO A 148 3.64 -6.42 9.66
N ILE A 149 4.24 -7.54 9.24
CA ILE A 149 4.39 -8.76 10.05
C ILE A 149 4.93 -8.45 11.45
N LEU A 150 4.00 -8.26 12.40
CA LEU A 150 4.26 -7.88 13.78
C LEU A 150 3.37 -8.81 14.62
N ARG A 151 3.83 -10.04 14.81
CA ARG A 151 3.22 -10.94 15.80
C ARG A 151 3.89 -10.71 17.14
N GLU A 152 3.09 -10.57 18.20
CA GLU A 152 3.59 -10.60 19.58
C GLU A 152 4.31 -11.95 19.78
N LEU A 153 5.59 -11.92 20.13
CA LEU A 153 6.24 -13.11 20.64
C LEU A 153 5.56 -13.42 21.98
N GLN A 154 4.63 -14.38 22.02
CA GLN A 154 4.41 -15.11 23.27
C GLN A 154 5.80 -15.56 23.68
N GLN A 155 6.22 -15.10 24.87
CA GLN A 155 7.50 -15.44 25.45
C GLN A 155 7.72 -16.93 25.18
N LEU A 156 8.68 -17.25 24.31
CA LEU A 156 9.30 -18.56 24.34
C LEU A 156 9.91 -18.60 25.74
N SER A 157 9.12 -19.10 26.69
CA SER A 157 9.62 -19.66 27.92
C SER A 157 10.57 -20.75 27.47
N LEU A 158 11.82 -20.36 27.23
CA LEU A 158 12.94 -21.25 27.44
C LEU A 158 12.73 -21.73 28.86
N GLY A 159 12.17 -22.94 28.98
CA GLY A 159 12.07 -23.64 30.23
C GLY A 159 13.49 -23.97 30.67
N ASP A 160 14.16 -23.01 31.27
CA ASP A 160 15.13 -23.31 32.30
C ASP A 160 14.31 -23.41 33.59
N GLY A 161 14.24 -24.64 34.09
CA GLY A 161 13.59 -24.95 35.33
C GLY A 161 14.25 -24.18 36.46
N ASP A 162 13.45 -23.46 37.23
CA ASP A 162 13.70 -23.32 38.65
C ASP A 162 12.37 -23.02 39.35
N GLU A 163 11.94 -23.95 40.18
CA GLU A 163 10.82 -23.76 41.09
C GLU A 163 11.23 -22.77 42.17
N GLY A 164 10.68 -21.56 42.11
CA GLY A 164 10.88 -20.54 43.12
C GLY A 164 9.64 -19.70 43.32
N GLU A 165 8.73 -20.16 44.19
CA GLU A 165 7.68 -19.34 44.79
C GLU A 165 8.27 -18.04 45.36
N LYS A 166 7.97 -16.88 44.76
CA LYS A 166 7.81 -15.62 45.51
C LYS A 166 6.76 -14.70 44.89
N THR A 167 5.72 -14.53 45.69
CA THR A 167 4.79 -13.39 45.80
C THR A 167 5.47 -12.03 45.68
N GLY A 168 4.86 -11.10 44.96
CA GLY A 168 5.23 -9.67 45.01
C GLY A 168 4.77 -8.87 43.81
N GLU A 169 3.54 -8.34 43.88
CA GLU A 169 3.04 -7.28 43.00
C GLU A 169 4.00 -6.09 42.98
N THR A 170 4.53 -5.74 41.82
CA THR A 170 4.72 -4.35 41.39
C THR A 170 4.72 -4.30 39.87
N SER A 171 3.75 -3.58 39.31
CA SER A 171 3.57 -3.38 37.88
C SER A 171 4.70 -2.53 37.31
N LYS A 172 5.81 -3.17 36.91
CA LYS A 172 6.81 -2.55 36.06
C LYS A 172 6.46 -2.86 34.61
N ASP A 173 5.81 -1.88 33.99
CA ASP A 173 6.04 -1.41 32.62
C ASP A 173 6.86 -2.39 31.74
N LYS A 174 6.26 -3.56 31.43
CA LYS A 174 6.83 -4.49 30.47
C LYS A 174 6.63 -3.86 29.11
N ARG A 175 7.59 -3.00 28.74
CA ARG A 175 7.80 -2.49 27.39
C ARG A 175 7.71 -3.70 26.46
N ARG A 176 6.55 -3.92 25.85
CA ARG A 176 6.35 -4.99 24.87
C ARG A 176 7.35 -4.70 23.76
N GLN A 177 8.47 -5.40 23.77
CA GLN A 177 9.43 -5.32 22.67
C GLN A 177 8.77 -6.02 21.50
N ILE A 178 8.14 -5.22 20.65
CA ILE A 178 7.66 -5.64 19.34
C ILE A 178 8.91 -5.82 18.48
N LEU A 179 9.44 -7.04 18.46
CA LEU A 179 10.50 -7.44 17.53
C LEU A 179 9.85 -7.97 16.26
N VAL A 180 10.25 -7.40 15.12
CA VAL A 180 9.82 -7.79 13.78
C VAL A 180 10.31 -9.22 13.53
N LYS A 181 9.42 -10.22 13.51
CA LYS A 181 9.81 -11.62 13.31
C LYS A 181 10.25 -11.89 11.87
N GLU A 182 9.67 -11.18 10.90
CA GLU A 182 10.04 -11.32 9.48
C GLU A 182 10.21 -9.93 8.87
N PHE A 183 11.47 -9.52 8.71
CA PHE A 183 11.79 -8.33 7.94
C PHE A 183 11.47 -8.61 6.48
N SER A 184 10.52 -7.88 5.88
CA SER A 184 10.39 -7.89 4.43
C SER A 184 11.71 -7.40 3.83
N PRO A 185 12.40 -8.19 3.00
CA PRO A 185 13.67 -7.77 2.41
C PRO A 185 13.48 -6.70 1.32
N PHE A 186 12.23 -6.37 0.95
CA PHE A 186 11.89 -5.54 -0.21
C PHE A 186 12.60 -4.18 -0.22
N LEU A 187 12.56 -3.43 0.89
CA LEU A 187 13.31 -2.17 1.00
C LEU A 187 14.60 -2.29 1.81
N ALA A 188 14.75 -3.33 2.64
CA ALA A 188 15.93 -3.51 3.48
C ALA A 188 17.23 -3.55 2.65
N THR A 189 17.19 -4.20 1.49
CA THR A 189 18.31 -4.27 0.53
C THR A 189 18.76 -2.88 0.07
N LEU A 190 17.82 -1.97 -0.22
CA LEU A 190 18.11 -0.61 -0.67
C LEU A 190 18.64 0.29 0.47
N LEU A 191 18.39 -0.08 1.71
CA LEU A 191 18.80 0.64 2.91
C LEU A 191 20.09 0.10 3.53
N THR A 192 20.60 -1.03 3.04
CA THR A 192 21.77 -1.71 3.64
C THR A 192 23.07 -0.91 3.40
N CYS A 193 23.39 -0.61 2.14
CA CYS A 193 24.53 0.25 1.79
C CYS A 193 24.39 0.87 0.39
N LYS A 194 25.19 1.91 0.12
CA LYS A 194 25.17 2.65 -1.16
C LYS A 194 25.34 1.72 -2.37
N ARG A 195 26.33 0.82 -2.33
CA ARG A 195 26.57 -0.12 -3.45
C ARG A 195 25.42 -1.11 -3.66
N MET A 196 24.83 -1.67 -2.60
CA MET A 196 23.66 -2.56 -2.75
C MET A 196 22.49 -1.80 -3.36
N ARG A 197 22.24 -0.57 -2.93
CA ARG A 197 21.22 0.29 -3.52
C ARG A 197 21.47 0.50 -5.01
N GLU A 198 22.68 0.87 -5.41
CA GLU A 198 23.02 1.11 -6.82
C GLU A 198 22.85 -0.13 -7.70
N GLU A 199 23.25 -1.31 -7.21
CA GLU A 199 23.12 -2.56 -7.96
C GLU A 199 21.66 -3.09 -8.00
N ALA A 200 20.87 -2.85 -6.95
CA ALA A 200 19.56 -3.47 -6.77
C ALA A 200 18.39 -2.58 -7.21
N ILE A 201 18.54 -1.25 -7.21
CA ILE A 201 17.45 -0.30 -7.53
C ILE A 201 16.88 -0.50 -8.94
N ASP A 202 17.69 -0.92 -9.90
CA ASP A 202 17.17 -1.16 -11.25
C ASP A 202 16.27 -2.40 -11.29
N SER A 203 16.69 -3.47 -10.59
CA SER A 203 15.97 -4.73 -10.54
C SER A 203 14.63 -4.61 -9.81
N ILE A 204 14.54 -3.83 -8.71
CA ILE A 204 13.28 -3.69 -7.96
C ILE A 204 12.17 -3.07 -8.82
N TYR A 205 12.47 -2.02 -9.61
CA TYR A 205 11.47 -1.40 -10.48
C TYR A 205 11.16 -2.21 -11.74
N ASN A 206 12.12 -3.01 -12.21
CA ASN A 206 11.97 -3.84 -13.40
C ASN A 206 11.24 -5.16 -13.14
N ASP A 207 11.47 -5.77 -11.97
CA ASP A 207 11.04 -7.13 -11.64
C ASP A 207 9.81 -7.15 -10.72
N THR A 208 9.44 -6.03 -10.10
CA THR A 208 8.25 -5.95 -9.22
C THR A 208 7.05 -5.42 -9.98
N THR A 209 5.88 -5.99 -9.70
CA THR A 209 4.60 -5.38 -10.08
C THR A 209 4.15 -4.45 -8.96
N PHE A 210 4.00 -3.16 -9.25
CA PHE A 210 3.46 -2.20 -8.29
C PHE A 210 1.94 -2.19 -8.37
N SER A 211 1.29 -2.46 -7.23
CA SER A 211 -0.16 -2.47 -7.10
C SER A 211 -0.61 -1.27 -6.26
N PHE A 212 -1.53 -0.47 -6.77
CA PHE A 212 -2.07 0.70 -6.07
C PHE A 212 -3.54 0.49 -5.78
N ILE A 213 -3.99 0.91 -4.61
CA ILE A 213 -5.38 0.76 -4.15
C ILE A 213 -6.18 2.08 -4.20
N ASN A 214 -5.53 3.17 -4.58
CA ASN A 214 -6.16 4.48 -4.74
C ASN A 214 -5.30 5.39 -5.62
N THR A 215 -5.95 6.40 -6.19
CA THR A 215 -5.34 7.41 -7.05
C THR A 215 -4.27 8.20 -6.31
N GLU A 216 -4.52 8.60 -5.06
CA GLU A 216 -3.58 9.42 -4.28
C GLU A 216 -2.20 8.77 -4.10
N ALA A 217 -2.15 7.46 -3.84
CA ALA A 217 -0.90 6.71 -3.71
C ALA A 217 -0.16 6.62 -5.04
N LEU A 218 -0.89 6.42 -6.15
CA LEU A 218 -0.33 6.41 -7.49
C LEU A 218 0.26 7.79 -7.86
N THR A 219 -0.52 8.86 -7.71
CA THR A 219 -0.07 10.24 -7.99
C THR A 219 1.20 10.56 -7.19
N ARG A 220 1.18 10.32 -5.87
CA ARG A 220 2.36 10.58 -5.02
C ARG A 220 3.56 9.72 -5.44
N PHE A 221 3.34 8.46 -5.80
CA PHE A 221 4.42 7.60 -6.27
C PHE A 221 5.03 8.12 -7.57
N LEU A 222 4.21 8.54 -8.53
CA LEU A 222 4.67 9.15 -9.77
C LEU A 222 5.41 10.48 -9.56
N ASP A 223 5.07 11.23 -8.52
CA ASP A 223 5.71 12.53 -8.24
C ASP A 223 6.99 12.42 -7.42
N THR A 224 7.09 11.41 -6.56
CA THR A 224 8.23 11.24 -5.66
C THR A 224 9.28 10.24 -6.15
N THR A 225 8.92 9.38 -7.11
CA THR A 225 9.84 8.39 -7.67
C THR A 225 10.66 9.00 -8.80
N PRO A 226 12.01 8.83 -8.81
CA PRO A 226 12.84 9.36 -9.88
C PRO A 226 12.41 8.85 -11.27
N THR A 227 12.40 9.73 -12.28
CA THR A 227 12.00 9.39 -13.66
C THR A 227 12.75 8.18 -14.21
N ALA A 228 14.04 8.05 -13.91
CA ALA A 228 14.82 6.87 -14.32
C ALA A 228 14.27 5.56 -13.74
N SER A 229 13.77 5.58 -12.50
CA SER A 229 13.17 4.41 -11.85
C SER A 229 11.79 4.11 -12.45
N LEU A 230 10.95 5.13 -12.63
CA LEU A 230 9.63 5.00 -13.27
C LEU A 230 9.73 4.42 -14.68
N ALA A 231 10.72 4.86 -15.45
CA ALA A 231 10.98 4.35 -16.80
C ALA A 231 11.30 2.86 -16.86
N ARG A 232 11.62 2.20 -15.74
CA ARG A 232 11.90 0.75 -15.68
C ARG A 232 10.68 -0.09 -15.36
N ILE A 233 9.59 0.52 -14.90
CA ILE A 233 8.37 -0.19 -14.51
C ILE A 233 7.73 -0.81 -15.74
N LYS A 234 7.50 -2.11 -15.67
CA LYS A 234 6.87 -2.90 -16.74
C LYS A 234 5.44 -3.32 -16.42
N ARG A 235 5.09 -3.41 -15.14
CA ARG A 235 3.81 -3.96 -14.70
C ARG A 235 3.21 -3.08 -13.61
N LEU A 236 1.99 -2.63 -13.84
CA LEU A 236 1.23 -1.82 -12.90
C LEU A 236 -0.16 -2.40 -12.72
N HIS A 237 -0.54 -2.58 -11.46
CA HIS A 237 -1.84 -3.05 -11.04
C HIS A 237 -2.55 -1.91 -10.31
N PHE A 238 -3.83 -1.73 -10.55
CA PHE A 238 -4.60 -0.66 -9.94
C PHE A 238 -5.98 -1.17 -9.51
N THR A 239 -6.22 -1.17 -8.22
CA THR A 239 -7.54 -1.41 -7.64
C THR A 239 -8.22 -0.06 -7.47
N TRP A 240 -9.19 0.20 -8.33
CA TRP A 240 -9.96 1.44 -8.32
C TRP A 240 -11.28 1.21 -7.60
N ARG A 241 -11.44 1.79 -6.41
CA ARG A 241 -12.77 2.04 -5.89
C ARG A 241 -13.27 3.36 -6.48
N ALA A 242 -14.20 3.26 -7.41
CA ALA A 242 -14.79 4.41 -8.06
C ALA A 242 -15.37 5.36 -6.99
N PRO A 243 -14.99 6.64 -6.99
CA PRO A 243 -15.53 7.61 -6.06
C PRO A 243 -17.00 7.92 -6.42
N ILE A 244 -17.79 8.42 -5.46
CA ILE A 244 -19.24 8.63 -5.66
C ILE A 244 -19.52 9.64 -6.80
N GLU A 245 -18.57 10.55 -7.01
CA GLU A 245 -18.51 11.56 -8.05
C GLU A 245 -18.62 10.97 -9.46
N THR A 246 -18.23 9.70 -9.66
CA THR A 246 -18.40 9.02 -10.95
C THR A 246 -19.86 8.81 -11.35
N TYR A 247 -20.80 9.00 -10.41
CA TYR A 247 -22.24 8.79 -10.58
C TYR A 247 -23.08 10.06 -10.34
N MET A 248 -22.44 11.17 -9.97
CA MET A 248 -23.11 12.43 -9.69
C MET A 248 -23.35 13.22 -10.97
N ASP A 249 -23.99 14.38 -10.83
CA ASP A 249 -24.17 15.33 -11.93
C ASP A 249 -22.80 15.71 -12.53
N ARG A 250 -22.66 15.57 -13.85
CA ARG A 250 -21.39 15.75 -14.58
C ARG A 250 -20.84 17.16 -14.43
N GLU A 251 -21.72 18.14 -14.21
CA GLU A 251 -21.36 19.55 -14.10
C GLU A 251 -21.11 20.00 -12.65
N ALA A 252 -21.21 19.10 -11.67
CA ALA A 252 -20.91 19.44 -10.29
C ALA A 252 -19.41 19.67 -10.09
N ASP A 253 -19.05 20.75 -9.37
CA ASP A 253 -17.65 21.13 -9.11
C ASP A 253 -16.82 19.99 -8.49
N GLU A 254 -17.42 19.21 -7.58
CA GLU A 254 -16.77 18.04 -6.95
C GLU A 254 -16.41 16.96 -8.00
N VAL A 255 -17.30 16.73 -8.97
CA VAL A 255 -17.10 15.76 -10.07
C VAL A 255 -16.01 16.22 -11.02
N LEU A 256 -16.05 17.50 -11.41
CA LEU A 256 -15.03 18.09 -12.27
C LEU A 256 -13.65 18.03 -11.60
N ALA A 257 -13.56 18.37 -10.32
CA ALA A 257 -12.31 18.33 -9.57
C ALA A 257 -11.73 16.91 -9.48
N GLU A 258 -12.56 15.90 -9.21
CA GLU A 258 -12.10 14.51 -9.12
C GLU A 258 -11.73 13.93 -10.51
N ARG A 259 -12.48 14.29 -11.56
CA ARG A 259 -12.15 13.92 -12.93
C ARG A 259 -10.82 14.52 -13.37
N ILE A 260 -10.54 15.79 -13.04
CA ILE A 260 -9.25 16.42 -13.35
C ILE A 260 -8.11 15.64 -12.68
N LYS A 261 -8.21 15.30 -11.39
CA LYS A 261 -7.18 14.49 -10.71
C LYS A 261 -6.95 13.14 -11.38
N TRP A 262 -8.03 12.47 -11.79
CA TRP A 262 -7.97 11.19 -12.49
C TRP A 262 -7.27 11.32 -13.85
N VAL A 263 -7.67 12.30 -14.65
CA VAL A 263 -7.05 12.60 -15.96
C VAL A 263 -5.57 12.92 -15.80
N ASP A 264 -5.22 13.80 -14.86
CA ASP A 264 -3.84 14.20 -14.60
C ASP A 264 -2.97 13.01 -14.18
N THR A 265 -3.50 12.15 -13.30
CA THR A 265 -2.79 10.98 -12.80
C THR A 265 -2.48 9.98 -13.91
N TRP A 266 -3.47 9.64 -14.75
CA TRP A 266 -3.27 8.68 -15.83
C TRP A 266 -2.49 9.26 -17.01
N THR A 267 -2.59 10.56 -17.27
CA THR A 267 -1.73 11.26 -18.23
C THR A 267 -0.28 11.23 -17.77
N ALA A 268 -0.02 11.54 -16.48
CA ALA A 268 1.31 11.46 -15.90
C ALA A 268 1.84 10.02 -15.88
N ALA A 269 0.99 9.02 -15.62
CA ALA A 269 1.38 7.61 -15.68
C ALA A 269 1.78 7.20 -17.11
N ALA A 270 1.00 7.60 -18.13
CA ALA A 270 1.30 7.29 -19.52
C ALA A 270 2.64 7.91 -19.98
N ASP A 271 2.93 9.13 -19.54
CA ASP A 271 4.18 9.83 -19.84
C ASP A 271 5.38 9.24 -19.08
N LYS A 272 5.25 9.05 -17.75
CA LYS A 272 6.35 8.64 -16.87
C LYS A 272 6.67 7.14 -16.91
N LEU A 273 5.79 6.31 -17.47
CA LEU A 273 5.95 4.84 -17.55
C LEU A 273 6.11 4.35 -19.01
N PRO A 274 7.12 4.82 -19.76
CA PRO A 274 7.26 4.52 -21.20
C PRO A 274 7.52 3.04 -21.52
N ARG A 275 7.91 2.23 -20.52
CA ARG A 275 8.17 0.78 -20.67
C ARG A 275 7.08 -0.09 -20.06
N LEU A 276 5.92 0.49 -19.72
CA LEU A 276 4.79 -0.28 -19.21
C LEU A 276 4.37 -1.30 -20.26
N GLN A 277 4.36 -2.57 -19.88
CA GLN A 277 4.00 -3.72 -20.71
C GLN A 277 2.68 -4.33 -20.29
N GLU A 278 2.31 -4.19 -19.02
CA GLU A 278 1.09 -4.71 -18.42
C GLU A 278 0.45 -3.64 -17.53
N LEU A 279 -0.83 -3.39 -17.77
CA LEU A 279 -1.69 -2.55 -16.94
C LEU A 279 -2.96 -3.32 -16.66
N ARG A 280 -3.20 -3.67 -15.38
CA ARG A 280 -4.45 -4.30 -14.95
C ARG A 280 -5.18 -3.37 -13.99
N ILE A 281 -6.44 -3.08 -14.31
CA ILE A 281 -7.28 -2.23 -13.49
C ILE A 281 -8.48 -3.04 -13.03
N TRP A 282 -8.64 -3.24 -11.72
CA TRP A 282 -9.86 -3.81 -11.14
C TRP A 282 -10.66 -2.68 -10.54
N ALA A 283 -11.80 -2.45 -11.15
CA ALA A 283 -12.58 -1.28 -10.92
C ALA A 283 -13.88 -1.74 -10.22
N TYR A 284 -14.15 -1.14 -9.07
CA TYR A 284 -15.20 -1.49 -8.13
C TYR A 284 -16.09 -0.26 -7.94
N PRO A 285 -17.42 -0.42 -7.90
CA PRO A 285 -18.28 0.71 -7.61
C PRO A 285 -18.09 1.18 -6.17
N TYR A 286 -18.44 2.45 -5.93
CA TYR A 286 -18.45 2.99 -4.56
C TYR A 286 -19.40 2.20 -3.64
N TYR A 287 -20.51 1.73 -4.23
CA TYR A 287 -21.56 0.94 -3.62
C TYR A 287 -21.96 -0.23 -4.54
N ALA A 288 -22.31 -1.35 -3.94
CA ALA A 288 -22.89 -2.50 -4.64
C ALA A 288 -23.96 -2.06 -5.65
N ARG A 289 -23.90 -2.59 -6.88
CA ARG A 289 -24.93 -2.43 -7.93
C ARG A 289 -25.16 -1.01 -8.45
N TYR A 290 -24.25 -0.07 -8.19
CA TYR A 290 -24.24 1.20 -8.92
C TYR A 290 -23.88 0.96 -10.41
N PRO A 291 -24.31 1.84 -11.32
CA PRO A 291 -23.97 1.70 -12.74
C PRO A 291 -22.46 1.84 -12.96
N THR A 292 -21.98 1.41 -14.13
CA THR A 292 -20.62 1.70 -14.59
C THR A 292 -20.38 3.21 -14.63
N PRO A 293 -19.17 3.73 -14.29
CA PRO A 293 -18.82 5.12 -14.50
C PRO A 293 -19.07 5.57 -15.94
N PHE A 294 -19.31 6.86 -16.15
CA PHE A 294 -19.45 7.40 -17.49
C PHE A 294 -18.17 7.22 -18.33
N GLU A 295 -18.31 7.17 -19.66
CA GLU A 295 -17.23 6.96 -20.64
C GLU A 295 -16.03 7.89 -20.40
N GLU A 296 -16.29 9.12 -19.99
CA GLU A 296 -15.31 10.17 -19.70
C GLU A 296 -14.24 9.78 -18.67
N TRP A 297 -14.54 8.81 -17.80
CA TRP A 297 -13.60 8.26 -16.83
C TRP A 297 -12.64 7.24 -17.45
N PHE A 298 -12.96 6.68 -18.60
CA PHE A 298 -12.13 5.71 -19.31
C PHE A 298 -11.28 6.36 -20.40
N GLU A 299 -11.66 7.55 -20.89
CA GLU A 299 -10.90 8.30 -21.92
C GLU A 299 -9.39 8.44 -21.62
N PRO A 300 -8.94 8.78 -20.39
CA PRO A 300 -7.50 8.92 -20.10
C PRO A 300 -6.74 7.60 -20.27
N LEU A 301 -7.44 6.47 -20.10
CA LEU A 301 -6.85 5.15 -20.23
C LEU A 301 -6.57 4.79 -21.71
N HIS A 302 -7.22 5.46 -22.67
CA HIS A 302 -6.96 5.28 -24.10
C HIS A 302 -5.53 5.63 -24.51
N LEU A 303 -4.83 6.46 -23.70
CA LEU A 303 -3.42 6.80 -23.92
C LEU A 303 -2.51 5.56 -23.94
N PHE A 304 -2.83 4.55 -23.13
CA PHE A 304 -2.05 3.31 -23.03
C PHE A 304 -2.25 2.38 -24.22
N GLY A 305 -3.42 2.44 -24.87
CA GLY A 305 -3.67 1.73 -26.12
C GLY A 305 -2.81 2.22 -27.28
N ARG A 306 -2.55 3.54 -27.33
CA ARG A 306 -1.68 4.16 -28.36
C ARG A 306 -0.22 3.73 -28.25
N LEU A 307 0.20 3.24 -27.08
CA LEU A 307 1.55 2.71 -26.84
C LEU A 307 1.76 1.30 -27.41
N LYS A 308 0.82 0.79 -28.24
CA LYS A 308 0.85 -0.55 -28.85
C LYS A 308 0.88 -1.69 -27.82
N MET A 309 0.34 -1.47 -26.62
CA MET A 309 0.12 -2.57 -25.69
C MET A 309 -0.98 -3.49 -26.25
N PRO A 310 -0.75 -4.81 -26.31
CA PRO A 310 -1.80 -5.73 -26.73
C PRO A 310 -2.94 -5.74 -25.71
N PRO A 311 -4.20 -5.93 -26.13
CA PRO A 311 -5.36 -6.02 -25.23
C PRO A 311 -5.25 -7.11 -24.15
N SER A 312 -4.43 -8.14 -24.37
CA SER A 312 -4.16 -9.19 -23.39
C SER A 312 -3.30 -8.74 -22.21
N ARG A 313 -2.60 -7.60 -22.34
CA ARG A 313 -1.73 -7.04 -21.30
C ARG A 313 -2.21 -5.71 -20.75
N PHE A 314 -3.06 -5.00 -21.49
CA PHE A 314 -3.80 -3.88 -20.95
C PHE A 314 -5.26 -4.30 -20.78
N HIS A 315 -5.64 -4.57 -19.53
CA HIS A 315 -6.91 -5.18 -19.17
C HIS A 315 -7.63 -4.40 -18.07
N VAL A 316 -8.93 -4.15 -18.26
CA VAL A 316 -9.80 -3.47 -17.28
C VAL A 316 -10.91 -4.43 -16.87
N SER A 317 -10.86 -4.91 -15.63
CA SER A 317 -11.92 -5.73 -15.03
C SER A 317 -12.91 -4.82 -14.32
N LEU A 318 -14.15 -4.84 -14.81
CA LEU A 318 -15.27 -4.04 -14.36
C LEU A 318 -16.17 -4.90 -13.46
N ARG A 319 -16.05 -4.76 -12.14
CA ARG A 319 -16.89 -5.46 -11.15
C ARG A 319 -18.21 -4.71 -10.93
N TRP A 320 -19.02 -4.60 -11.98
CA TRP A 320 -20.23 -3.76 -12.03
C TRP A 320 -21.50 -4.51 -12.37
N PHE A 321 -22.62 -3.86 -12.04
CA PHE A 321 -23.94 -4.27 -12.48
C PHE A 321 -24.30 -3.58 -13.80
N GLN A 322 -24.80 -4.36 -14.76
CA GLN A 322 -25.59 -3.83 -15.86
C GLN A 322 -27.06 -3.91 -15.43
N ASN A 323 -27.71 -2.77 -15.28
CA ASN A 323 -29.14 -2.76 -15.01
C ASN A 323 -29.87 -3.28 -16.24
N SER A 324 -30.47 -4.47 -16.14
CA SER A 324 -31.30 -5.05 -17.22
C SER A 324 -32.67 -4.38 -17.34
N LEU A 325 -32.90 -3.29 -16.58
CA LEU A 325 -34.11 -2.47 -16.70
C LEU A 325 -34.10 -1.72 -18.05
N PRO A 326 -35.15 -1.86 -18.88
CA PRO A 326 -35.22 -1.24 -20.22
C PRO A 326 -35.20 0.29 -20.26
N GLU A 327 -35.26 0.97 -19.10
CA GLU A 327 -35.53 2.41 -19.00
C GLU A 327 -34.33 3.25 -18.53
N MET A 328 -33.25 2.62 -18.02
CA MET A 328 -32.03 3.35 -17.71
C MET A 328 -31.02 3.15 -18.84
N ASP A 329 -30.96 4.19 -19.66
CA ASP A 329 -30.10 4.45 -20.81
C ASP A 329 -28.59 4.39 -20.45
N THR A 330 -28.09 3.24 -19.98
CA THR A 330 -26.64 3.00 -19.96
C THR A 330 -26.11 2.60 -21.34
N GLY A 331 -26.99 2.56 -22.36
CA GLY A 331 -26.67 2.17 -23.72
C GLY A 331 -26.00 0.79 -23.82
N PRO A 332 -25.75 0.30 -25.03
CA PRO A 332 -24.65 -0.62 -25.21
C PRO A 332 -23.34 0.10 -24.83
N LEU A 333 -22.41 -0.62 -24.19
CA LEU A 333 -21.09 -0.10 -23.82
C LEU A 333 -20.20 0.00 -25.06
N ASP A 334 -20.70 0.63 -26.12
CA ASP A 334 -20.04 0.77 -27.42
C ASP A 334 -18.64 1.40 -27.28
N PHE A 335 -18.49 2.29 -26.30
CA PHE A 335 -17.20 2.89 -25.99
C PHE A 335 -16.16 1.88 -25.48
N LEU A 336 -16.59 0.83 -24.75
CA LEU A 336 -15.70 -0.26 -24.33
C LEU A 336 -15.35 -1.17 -25.50
N GLU A 337 -16.29 -1.41 -26.43
CA GLU A 337 -16.00 -2.17 -27.65
C GLU A 337 -14.97 -1.43 -28.53
N ALA A 338 -15.02 -0.10 -28.55
CA ALA A 338 -14.05 0.76 -29.23
C ALA A 338 -12.77 1.01 -28.40
N ALA A 339 -12.72 0.57 -27.14
CA ALA A 339 -11.60 0.84 -26.27
C ALA A 339 -10.34 0.07 -26.73
N PRO A 340 -9.15 0.67 -26.61
CA PRO A 340 -7.92 0.04 -27.07
C PRO A 340 -7.33 -0.92 -26.01
N PHE A 341 -8.19 -1.53 -25.19
CA PHE A 341 -7.84 -2.43 -24.10
C PHE A 341 -8.84 -3.58 -23.99
N GLY A 342 -8.38 -4.70 -23.44
CA GLY A 342 -9.29 -5.79 -23.08
C GLY A 342 -10.12 -5.37 -21.88
N TYR A 343 -11.39 -5.76 -21.85
CA TYR A 343 -12.23 -5.57 -20.67
C TYR A 343 -12.98 -6.84 -20.34
N GLU A 344 -13.31 -6.98 -19.06
CA GLU A 344 -14.19 -8.03 -18.55
C GLU A 344 -15.25 -7.37 -17.69
N MET A 345 -16.51 -7.71 -17.91
CA MET A 345 -17.59 -7.33 -17.02
C MET A 345 -17.92 -8.49 -16.11
N VAL A 346 -17.81 -8.25 -14.82
CA VAL A 346 -18.14 -9.23 -13.79
C VAL A 346 -19.37 -8.73 -13.06
N PRO A 347 -20.53 -9.40 -13.24
CA PRO A 347 -21.75 -9.00 -12.55
C PRO A 347 -21.58 -9.14 -11.04
N PRO A 348 -22.32 -8.35 -10.23
CA PRO A 348 -22.40 -8.58 -8.79
C PRO A 348 -23.05 -9.93 -8.51
N CYS A 349 -22.79 -10.50 -7.32
CA CYS A 349 -23.38 -11.75 -6.87
C CYS A 349 -24.92 -11.69 -6.99
N GLN A 350 -25.50 -12.74 -7.59
CA GLN A 350 -26.87 -12.74 -8.13
C GLN A 350 -27.96 -12.49 -7.08
N GLU A 351 -27.71 -12.83 -5.83
CA GLU A 351 -28.62 -12.61 -4.70
C GLU A 351 -28.10 -11.46 -3.83
N ASN A 352 -28.85 -10.36 -3.69
CA ASN A 352 -28.48 -9.32 -2.72
C ASN A 352 -29.70 -8.97 -1.83
N PRO A 353 -29.80 -9.59 -0.65
CA PRO A 353 -30.78 -9.23 0.37
C PRO A 353 -30.51 -7.85 1.03
N LEU A 354 -29.37 -7.21 0.75
CA LEU A 354 -28.89 -5.99 1.41
C LEU A 354 -29.15 -4.69 0.64
N HIS A 355 -29.61 -4.73 -0.62
CA HIS A 355 -29.90 -3.52 -1.41
C HIS A 355 -30.85 -2.55 -0.68
N PHE A 356 -31.86 -3.08 0.00
CA PHE A 356 -32.80 -2.28 0.79
C PHE A 356 -32.29 -1.92 2.19
N HIS A 357 -31.30 -2.65 2.69
CA HIS A 357 -30.75 -2.47 4.01
C HIS A 357 -29.48 -1.64 4.04
N TRP A 358 -28.85 -1.31 2.90
CA TRP A 358 -27.56 -0.64 2.84
C TRP A 358 -27.52 0.68 3.66
N ARG A 359 -28.52 1.55 3.51
CA ARG A 359 -28.64 2.79 4.31
C ARG A 359 -28.81 2.52 5.82
N ARG A 360 -29.38 1.37 6.20
CA ARG A 360 -29.61 0.96 7.58
C ARG A 360 -28.43 0.15 8.15
N LEU A 361 -27.67 -0.54 7.29
CA LEU A 361 -26.53 -1.39 7.58
C LEU A 361 -25.27 -0.62 7.88
N ILE A 362 -25.13 0.55 7.25
CA ILE A 362 -23.93 1.32 7.42
C ILE A 362 -23.88 1.93 8.83
N GLU A 363 -25.01 2.25 9.48
CA GLU A 363 -25.08 2.94 10.79
C GLU A 363 -24.14 4.17 10.93
N LEU A 364 -23.43 4.57 9.86
CA LEU A 364 -22.53 5.69 9.88
C LEU A 364 -23.44 6.91 10.00
N GLY A 365 -23.25 7.64 11.10
CA GLY A 365 -23.94 8.90 11.29
C GLY A 365 -23.66 9.81 10.08
N PRO A 366 -24.56 10.78 9.80
CA PRO A 366 -24.34 11.76 8.74
C PRO A 366 -23.00 12.51 8.83
N ASP A 367 -22.32 12.44 9.97
CA ASP A 367 -21.05 13.12 10.29
C ASP A 367 -19.80 12.21 10.24
N GLU A 368 -19.92 10.92 9.92
CA GLU A 368 -18.73 10.05 9.78
C GLU A 368 -18.02 10.29 8.43
N PRO A 369 -16.67 10.22 8.39
CA PRO A 369 -15.92 10.58 7.20
C PRO A 369 -16.34 9.68 6.03
N ARG A 370 -16.69 10.33 4.90
CA ARG A 370 -17.06 9.66 3.62
C ARG A 370 -16.06 8.55 3.26
N VAL A 371 -14.79 8.72 3.62
CA VAL A 371 -13.77 7.68 3.55
C VAL A 371 -13.56 7.07 4.94
N PRO A 372 -14.04 5.84 5.21
CA PRO A 372 -13.84 5.20 6.50
C PRO A 372 -12.35 5.06 6.77
N VAL A 373 -11.96 5.34 8.02
CA VAL A 373 -10.60 5.16 8.53
C VAL A 373 -10.20 3.71 8.28
N THR A 374 -9.08 3.49 7.57
CA THR A 374 -8.63 2.13 7.23
C THR A 374 -8.45 1.32 8.51
N ARG A 375 -8.69 0.01 8.45
CA ARG A 375 -8.61 -0.84 9.67
C ARG A 375 -7.20 -0.79 10.28
N ARG A 376 -6.18 -0.61 9.43
CA ARG A 376 -4.78 -0.32 9.80
C ARG A 376 -4.63 0.96 10.63
N GLN A 377 -5.38 2.01 10.32
CA GLN A 377 -5.36 3.29 11.06
C GLN A 377 -6.14 3.22 12.39
N ARG A 378 -7.24 2.45 12.44
CA ARG A 378 -8.07 2.35 13.65
C ARG A 378 -7.41 1.52 14.75
N LYS A 379 -6.74 0.42 14.41
CA LYS A 379 -5.88 -0.29 15.34
C LYS A 379 -4.60 0.52 15.54
N ARG A 380 -4.60 1.47 16.50
CA ARG A 380 -3.42 2.21 17.02
C ARG A 380 -2.25 1.31 17.51
N ARG A 381 -2.26 0.01 17.21
CA ARG A 381 -1.20 -0.96 17.55
C ARG A 381 -0.05 -1.01 16.56
N TYR A 382 -0.18 -0.35 15.40
CA TYR A 382 0.82 -0.47 14.34
C TYR A 382 1.39 0.89 13.96
N VAL A 383 2.30 1.38 14.79
CA VAL A 383 3.29 2.38 14.36
C VAL A 383 4.32 1.63 13.53
N GLY A 384 3.99 1.31 12.28
CA GLY A 384 5.01 1.02 11.29
C GLY A 384 5.94 2.23 11.27
N ARG A 385 7.26 2.02 11.40
CA ARG A 385 8.22 3.12 11.24
C ARG A 385 7.89 3.81 9.91
N ALA A 386 7.49 5.07 10.00
CA ALA A 386 7.54 5.98 8.88
C ALA A 386 8.97 5.94 8.33
N LEU A 387 9.09 5.83 7.01
CA LEU A 387 10.34 6.05 6.31
C LEU A 387 10.86 7.47 6.58
#